data_AF-A0AAC8QCZ6-F1
#
_entry.id   AF-A0AAC8QCZ6-F1
#
_cell.length_a   1.000
_cell.length_b   1.000
_cell.length_c   1.000
_cell.angle_alpha   90.00
_cell.angle_beta   90.00
_cell.angle_gamma   90.00
#
_symmetry.space_group_name_H-M   'P 1'
#
loop_
_entity.id
_entity.type
_entity.pdbx_description
1 polymer ?
#
loop_
_entity_poly.entity_id
_entity_poly.type
_entity_poly.pdbx_seq_one_letter_code
_entity_poly.pdbx_strand_id
1 'polypeptide(L)'
;MNRFTRIAVLSLGLFLFPQGPARAEGLATIPYGDNCWGTGTDADKDGLNDDCEYQVAFWFMPLFWFDSGESGHARRPYYAVKSTSFSTRTLQVFYMDTFFEDSGVTTGHDGDPEFQILEVHFSGGRWYLDWAYLSAHRKSSCDSSAWYSYGQLEYDTAIDSRNGSRGWPTLYVAEDKHATYNNLSTCDSGCLSQDYCSRTTYQYLDTATTNRLVSRNVGSTTVQLINSVTLNSKTERLLDDVEFKGWDDQWYRPNSQGYRRHLNDFGF
;
A
#
# COMPACT_ATOMS: atom_id res chain seq x y z
N MET A 1 -12.73 48.80 57.16
CA MET A 1 -13.64 47.75 56.65
C MET A 1 -12.84 46.90 55.68
N ASN A 2 -12.51 45.67 56.10
CA ASN A 2 -11.51 44.81 55.48
C ASN A 2 -11.95 44.24 54.12
N ARG A 3 -11.08 44.36 53.11
CA ARG A 3 -11.21 43.65 51.83
C ARG A 3 -10.69 42.22 51.99
N PHE A 4 -11.57 41.27 51.70
CA PHE A 4 -11.29 39.83 51.68
C PHE A 4 -10.34 39.45 50.55
N THR A 5 -9.26 38.78 50.89
CA THR A 5 -8.35 38.07 49.99
C THR A 5 -9.00 36.76 49.56
N ARG A 6 -9.29 36.57 48.27
CA ARG A 6 -9.64 35.26 47.70
C ARG A 6 -8.37 34.62 47.15
N ILE A 7 -7.88 33.59 47.82
CA ILE A 7 -6.85 32.70 47.30
C ILE A 7 -7.55 31.69 46.39
N ALA A 8 -7.26 31.73 45.10
CA ALA A 8 -7.64 30.68 44.16
C ALA A 8 -6.54 29.62 44.17
N VAL A 9 -6.85 28.43 44.70
CA VAL A 9 -6.00 27.25 44.55
C VAL A 9 -6.29 26.66 43.18
N LEU A 10 -5.43 26.94 42.20
CA LEU A 10 -5.40 26.19 40.95
C LEU A 10 -4.76 24.82 41.25
N SER A 11 -5.61 23.82 41.42
CA SER A 11 -5.18 22.42 41.45
C SER A 11 -4.73 22.03 40.04
N LEU A 12 -3.42 21.95 39.85
CA LEU A 12 -2.78 21.40 38.65
C LEU A 12 -3.00 19.88 38.65
N GLY A 13 -4.17 19.45 38.19
CA GLY A 13 -4.47 18.04 37.93
C GLY A 13 -3.61 17.55 36.77
N LEU A 14 -2.47 16.94 37.09
CA LEU A 14 -1.73 16.12 36.13
C LEU A 14 -2.63 14.96 35.71
N PHE A 15 -3.28 15.08 34.55
CA PHE A 15 -3.88 13.95 33.87
C PHE A 15 -2.73 13.07 33.35
N LEU A 16 -2.30 12.13 34.19
CA LEU A 16 -1.58 10.94 33.74
C LEU A 16 -2.56 10.09 32.93
N PHE A 17 -2.70 10.41 31.64
CA PHE A 17 -3.28 9.46 30.71
C PHE A 17 -2.40 8.19 30.77
N PRO A 18 -2.97 7.00 30.99
CA PRO A 18 -2.20 5.78 30.84
C PRO A 18 -1.72 5.75 29.39
N GLN A 19 -0.41 5.90 29.18
CA GLN A 19 0.18 5.60 27.90
C GLN A 19 -0.13 4.12 27.65
N GLY A 20 -0.96 3.85 26.64
CA GLY A 20 -1.13 2.48 26.15
C GLY A 20 0.24 1.87 25.87
N PRO A 21 0.38 0.54 25.94
CA PRO A 21 1.66 -0.11 25.73
C PRO A 21 2.27 0.38 24.41
N ALA A 22 3.53 0.83 24.44
CA ALA A 22 4.26 1.25 23.26
C ALA A 22 4.29 0.09 22.27
N ARG A 23 3.41 0.12 21.25
CA ARG A 23 3.25 -0.98 20.29
C ARG A 23 4.35 -0.92 19.23
N ALA A 24 5.56 -1.29 19.61
CA ALA A 24 6.75 -1.33 18.77
C ALA A 24 6.90 -2.67 18.02
N GLU A 25 5.82 -3.20 17.45
CA GLU A 25 5.81 -4.60 17.01
C GLU A 25 5.86 -4.79 15.50
N GLY A 26 7.03 -4.57 14.91
CA GLY A 26 7.35 -4.99 13.55
C GLY A 26 7.39 -6.51 13.36
N LEU A 27 7.61 -6.98 12.14
CA LEU A 27 7.59 -8.39 11.76
C LEU A 27 8.94 -9.06 12.06
N ALA A 28 8.94 -10.10 12.89
CA ALA A 28 10.14 -10.87 13.24
C ALA A 28 10.35 -12.12 12.35
N THR A 29 9.36 -12.48 11.53
CA THR A 29 9.29 -13.78 10.85
C THR A 29 9.90 -13.77 9.43
N ILE A 30 10.36 -12.61 8.94
CA ILE A 30 10.92 -12.50 7.58
C ILE A 30 12.39 -12.97 7.60
N PRO A 31 12.75 -14.07 6.91
CA PRO A 31 14.06 -14.71 7.06
C PRO A 31 15.23 -13.99 6.36
N TYR A 32 15.04 -12.75 5.90
CA TYR A 32 15.96 -12.04 5.01
C TYR A 32 16.58 -10.75 5.59
N GLY A 33 16.41 -10.48 6.89
CA GLY A 33 16.94 -9.28 7.52
C GLY A 33 18.39 -8.89 7.15
N ASP A 34 19.37 -9.74 7.46
CA ASP A 34 20.78 -9.45 7.15
C ASP A 34 21.21 -9.92 5.75
N ASN A 35 20.46 -10.85 5.14
CA ASN A 35 20.82 -11.48 3.86
C ASN A 35 20.18 -10.81 2.64
N CYS A 36 19.34 -9.79 2.86
CA CYS A 36 18.64 -9.09 1.78
C CYS A 36 19.61 -8.44 0.78
N TRP A 37 20.70 -7.85 1.30
CA TRP A 37 21.73 -7.15 0.53
C TRP A 37 22.97 -8.03 0.26
N GLY A 38 22.78 -9.35 0.23
CA GLY A 38 23.84 -10.36 0.20
C GLY A 38 24.08 -11.02 -1.17
N THR A 39 24.81 -12.14 -1.18
CA THR A 39 25.25 -12.86 -2.39
C THR A 39 24.18 -13.81 -2.97
N GLY A 40 22.92 -13.37 -2.99
CA GLY A 40 21.79 -14.12 -3.55
C GLY A 40 21.67 -14.03 -5.06
N THR A 41 20.61 -14.64 -5.61
CA THR A 41 20.16 -14.31 -6.96
C THR A 41 19.59 -12.89 -6.92
N ASP A 42 20.08 -12.04 -7.81
CA ASP A 42 19.68 -10.64 -7.99
C ASP A 42 19.53 -10.47 -9.51
N ALA A 43 18.34 -10.77 -10.01
CA ALA A 43 18.10 -10.94 -11.44
C ALA A 43 18.07 -9.60 -12.18
N ASP A 44 17.58 -8.54 -11.52
CA ASP A 44 17.53 -7.18 -12.07
C ASP A 44 18.74 -6.31 -11.68
N LYS A 45 19.63 -6.83 -10.83
CA LYS A 45 20.94 -6.26 -10.45
C LYS A 45 20.83 -4.96 -9.70
N ASP A 46 19.79 -4.82 -8.88
CA ASP A 46 19.55 -3.63 -8.07
C ASP A 46 20.25 -3.68 -6.70
N GLY A 47 20.90 -4.82 -6.38
CA GLY A 47 21.62 -5.05 -5.14
C GLY A 47 20.78 -5.71 -4.04
N LEU A 48 19.55 -6.14 -4.35
CA LEU A 48 18.70 -6.95 -3.50
C LEU A 48 18.60 -8.38 -4.02
N ASN A 49 18.50 -9.32 -3.10
CA ASN A 49 18.21 -10.71 -3.44
C ASN A 49 16.72 -10.86 -3.80
N ASP A 50 16.41 -11.46 -4.95
CA ASP A 50 15.05 -11.74 -5.43
C ASP A 50 14.16 -12.42 -4.36
N ASP A 51 14.74 -13.36 -3.59
CA ASP A 51 14.02 -14.04 -2.52
C ASP A 51 13.70 -13.08 -1.36
N CYS A 52 14.57 -12.12 -1.07
CA CYS A 52 14.29 -11.09 -0.08
C CYS A 52 13.18 -10.17 -0.55
N GLU A 53 13.27 -9.68 -1.78
CA GLU A 53 12.26 -8.80 -2.37
C GLU A 53 10.87 -9.46 -2.27
N TYR A 54 10.78 -10.72 -2.69
CA TYR A 54 9.56 -11.50 -2.58
C TYR A 54 9.08 -11.63 -1.13
N GLN A 55 9.96 -11.97 -0.18
CA GLN A 55 9.55 -12.17 1.22
C GLN A 55 9.10 -10.86 1.87
N VAL A 56 9.77 -9.75 1.62
CA VAL A 56 9.36 -8.45 2.13
C VAL A 56 8.02 -8.05 1.50
N ALA A 57 7.87 -8.20 0.18
CA ALA A 57 6.61 -7.92 -0.51
C ALA A 57 5.46 -8.82 -0.02
N PHE A 58 5.72 -10.11 0.22
CA PHE A 58 4.73 -11.05 0.72
C PHE A 58 4.25 -10.70 2.13
N TRP A 59 5.17 -10.39 3.05
CA TRP A 59 4.85 -10.15 4.45
C TRP A 59 4.28 -8.76 4.73
N PHE A 60 4.65 -7.75 3.95
CA PHE A 60 4.07 -6.40 4.08
C PHE A 60 2.86 -6.16 3.19
N MET A 61 2.40 -7.18 2.46
CA MET A 61 1.27 -7.07 1.54
C MET A 61 0.02 -6.55 2.29
N PRO A 62 -0.59 -5.45 1.81
CA PRO A 62 -1.68 -4.82 2.55
C PRO A 62 -2.93 -5.70 2.63
N LEU A 63 -3.68 -5.49 3.71
CA LEU A 63 -5.04 -6.00 3.87
C LEU A 63 -6.01 -4.91 3.43
N PHE A 64 -6.91 -5.23 2.51
CA PHE A 64 -7.95 -4.33 2.03
C PHE A 64 -9.27 -4.61 2.71
N TRP A 65 -9.95 -3.56 3.15
CA TRP A 65 -11.38 -3.54 3.44
C TRP A 65 -12.12 -2.92 2.26
N PHE A 66 -13.13 -3.63 1.78
CA PHE A 66 -14.02 -3.19 0.71
C PHE A 66 -15.39 -2.83 1.27
N ASP A 67 -16.03 -1.88 0.58
CA ASP A 67 -17.41 -1.54 0.85
C ASP A 67 -18.38 -2.72 0.60
N SER A 68 -19.56 -2.65 1.19
CA SER A 68 -20.68 -3.56 0.94
C SER A 68 -21.23 -3.51 -0.48
N GLY A 69 -21.09 -2.39 -1.19
CA GLY A 69 -21.53 -2.21 -2.57
C GLY A 69 -20.49 -2.61 -3.62
N GLU A 70 -19.27 -2.95 -3.21
CA GLU A 70 -18.18 -3.30 -4.13
C GLU A 70 -18.58 -4.45 -5.06
N SER A 71 -18.48 -4.20 -6.36
CA SER A 71 -18.86 -5.17 -7.39
C SER A 71 -17.66 -5.80 -8.11
N GLY A 72 -16.48 -5.18 -8.04
CA GLY A 72 -15.28 -5.51 -8.81
C GLY A 72 -14.06 -5.90 -7.97
N HIS A 73 -14.10 -7.01 -7.23
CA HIS A 73 -12.94 -7.42 -6.41
C HIS A 73 -11.79 -8.05 -7.22
N ALA A 74 -12.04 -8.51 -8.45
CA ALA A 74 -11.08 -9.34 -9.16
C ALA A 74 -9.86 -8.54 -9.62
N ARG A 75 -8.65 -9.05 -9.37
CA ARG A 75 -7.39 -8.35 -9.60
C ARG A 75 -6.21 -9.32 -9.73
N ARG A 76 -5.06 -8.82 -10.20
CA ARG A 76 -3.85 -9.64 -10.41
C ARG A 76 -2.57 -8.89 -10.02
N PRO A 77 -2.33 -8.60 -8.73
CA PRO A 77 -1.32 -7.63 -8.32
C PRO A 77 0.11 -7.98 -8.75
N TYR A 78 0.92 -6.93 -8.88
CA TYR A 78 2.36 -7.00 -9.12
C TYR A 78 3.12 -6.16 -8.10
N TYR A 79 4.44 -6.34 -8.05
CA TYR A 79 5.26 -5.53 -7.17
C TYR A 79 6.64 -5.25 -7.77
N ALA A 80 7.30 -4.24 -7.25
CA ALA A 80 8.73 -4.01 -7.36
C ALA A 80 9.28 -3.70 -5.97
N VAL A 81 10.50 -4.13 -5.67
CA VAL A 81 11.21 -3.71 -4.45
C VAL A 81 12.45 -2.96 -4.88
N LYS A 82 12.90 -2.04 -4.04
CA LYS A 82 14.20 -1.41 -4.18
C LYS A 82 14.78 -1.04 -2.83
N SER A 83 16.10 -0.89 -2.77
CA SER A 83 16.74 -0.26 -1.62
C SER A 83 16.70 1.26 -1.75
N THR A 84 16.17 1.95 -0.74
CA THR A 84 16.32 3.42 -0.64
C THR A 84 17.61 3.81 0.07
N SER A 85 18.11 2.95 0.96
CA SER A 85 19.39 3.12 1.62
C SER A 85 19.90 1.81 2.19
N PHE A 86 21.04 1.35 1.67
CA PHE A 86 21.77 0.18 2.18
C PHE A 86 22.24 0.40 3.63
N SER A 87 22.65 1.63 3.97
CA SER A 87 23.20 1.97 5.29
C SER A 87 22.15 1.90 6.41
N THR A 88 20.92 2.30 6.11
CA THR A 88 19.80 2.28 7.05
C THR A 88 18.94 1.05 6.89
N ARG A 89 19.28 0.17 5.93
CA ARG A 89 18.56 -1.08 5.63
C ARG A 89 17.08 -0.82 5.35
N THR A 90 16.83 0.20 4.54
CA THR A 90 15.50 0.66 4.17
C THR A 90 15.20 0.24 2.75
N LEU A 91 14.00 -0.32 2.56
CA LEU A 91 13.44 -0.74 1.29
C LEU A 91 12.14 0.01 1.02
N GLN A 92 11.82 0.17 -0.25
CA GLN A 92 10.48 0.51 -0.68
C GLN A 92 9.90 -0.64 -1.48
N VAL A 93 8.66 -1.02 -1.18
CA VAL A 93 7.87 -1.98 -1.94
C VAL A 93 6.78 -1.21 -2.66
N PHE A 94 6.80 -1.22 -3.99
CA PHE A 94 5.73 -0.71 -4.82
C PHE A 94 4.76 -1.85 -5.12
N TYR A 95 3.49 -1.73 -4.76
CA TYR A 95 2.43 -2.66 -5.12
C TYR A 95 1.56 -2.06 -6.21
N MET A 96 1.34 -2.81 -7.28
CA MET A 96 0.41 -2.47 -8.36
C MET A 96 -0.86 -3.28 -8.15
N ASP A 97 -2.01 -2.64 -7.98
CA ASP A 97 -3.22 -3.35 -7.59
C ASP A 97 -3.80 -4.17 -8.74
N THR A 98 -3.83 -3.59 -9.94
CA THR A 98 -4.26 -4.23 -11.20
C THR A 98 -5.64 -4.90 -11.09
N PHE A 99 -6.62 -4.15 -10.60
CA PHE A 99 -8.02 -4.55 -10.66
C PHE A 99 -8.44 -4.75 -12.12
N PHE A 100 -9.26 -5.77 -12.37
CA PHE A 100 -9.70 -6.15 -13.72
C PHE A 100 -10.76 -5.20 -14.26
N GLU A 101 -11.58 -4.67 -13.36
CA GLU A 101 -12.73 -3.82 -13.64
C GLU A 101 -12.75 -2.74 -12.57
N ASP A 102 -13.22 -1.55 -12.95
CA ASP A 102 -13.49 -0.40 -12.08
C ASP A 102 -14.91 0.04 -12.42
N SER A 103 -15.84 -0.30 -11.53
CA SER A 103 -17.28 -0.34 -11.77
C SER A 103 -17.97 1.01 -11.55
N GLY A 104 -17.20 2.08 -11.35
CA GLY A 104 -17.61 3.36 -10.72
C GLY A 104 -18.99 3.90 -11.08
N VAL A 105 -19.71 4.30 -10.02
CA VAL A 105 -21.11 4.74 -10.05
C VAL A 105 -21.25 6.07 -10.82
N THR A 106 -21.99 6.03 -11.93
CA THR A 106 -22.44 7.13 -12.83
C THR A 106 -21.57 7.52 -14.04
N THR A 107 -20.26 7.34 -14.02
CA THR A 107 -19.39 7.54 -15.21
C THR A 107 -18.17 6.61 -15.21
N GLY A 108 -18.36 5.33 -14.84
CA GLY A 108 -17.29 4.34 -14.71
C GLY A 108 -16.16 4.56 -15.72
N HIS A 109 -14.95 4.78 -15.21
CA HIS A 109 -13.71 4.78 -15.97
C HIS A 109 -12.99 3.48 -15.63
N ASP A 110 -12.28 2.89 -16.60
CA ASP A 110 -11.63 1.60 -16.36
C ASP A 110 -10.33 1.82 -15.60
N GLY A 111 -10.20 1.14 -14.46
CA GLY A 111 -9.09 1.11 -13.52
C GLY A 111 -8.17 2.31 -13.56
N ASP A 112 -8.30 3.22 -12.61
CA ASP A 112 -7.14 4.03 -12.30
C ASP A 112 -6.01 3.09 -11.83
N PRO A 113 -4.76 3.29 -12.29
CA PRO A 113 -3.62 2.50 -11.88
C PRO A 113 -3.30 2.92 -10.45
N GLU A 114 -4.09 2.38 -9.53
CA GLU A 114 -3.95 2.53 -8.10
C GLU A 114 -2.82 1.61 -7.62
N PHE A 115 -2.02 2.13 -6.70
CA PHE A 115 -0.82 1.53 -6.19
C PHE A 115 -0.56 2.00 -4.76
N GLN A 116 0.26 1.24 -4.06
CA GLN A 116 0.81 1.64 -2.78
C GLN A 116 2.33 1.54 -2.79
N ILE A 117 2.99 2.40 -2.03
CA ILE A 117 4.42 2.27 -1.76
C ILE A 117 4.60 2.14 -0.26
N LEU A 118 5.14 1.01 0.19
CA LEU A 118 5.46 0.80 1.59
C LEU A 118 6.95 0.98 1.80
N GLU A 119 7.33 1.93 2.64
CA GLU A 119 8.70 2.08 3.11
C GLU A 119 8.89 1.27 4.40
N VAL A 120 9.81 0.32 4.34
CA VAL A 120 10.10 -0.59 5.45
C VAL A 120 11.58 -0.57 5.77
N HIS A 121 11.93 -0.72 7.05
CA HIS A 121 13.33 -0.84 7.46
C HIS A 121 13.56 -2.06 8.32
N PHE A 122 14.76 -2.62 8.22
CA PHE A 122 15.21 -3.71 9.08
C PHE A 122 16.09 -3.20 10.21
N SER A 123 15.68 -3.44 11.46
CA SER A 123 16.45 -3.09 12.66
C SER A 123 16.20 -4.10 13.78
N GLY A 124 17.24 -4.43 14.54
CA GLY A 124 17.11 -5.28 15.73
C GLY A 124 16.46 -6.65 15.48
N GLY A 125 16.68 -7.24 14.30
CA GLY A 125 16.11 -8.55 13.96
C GLY A 125 14.67 -8.51 13.45
N ARG A 126 14.10 -7.32 13.20
CA ARG A 126 12.70 -7.14 12.79
C ARG A 126 12.59 -6.15 11.64
N TRP A 127 11.55 -6.33 10.85
CA TRP A 127 11.15 -5.36 9.83
C TRP A 127 10.02 -4.48 10.34
N TYR A 128 10.06 -3.20 10.02
CA TYR A 128 9.05 -2.24 10.44
C TYR A 128 8.56 -1.45 9.25
N LEU A 129 7.25 -1.26 9.17
CA LEU A 129 6.65 -0.24 8.33
C LEU A 129 6.90 1.14 8.95
N ASP A 130 7.44 2.05 8.12
CA ASP A 130 7.68 3.45 8.48
C ASP A 130 6.63 4.36 7.86
N TRP A 131 6.41 4.18 6.55
CA TRP A 131 5.55 5.03 5.75
C TRP A 131 4.80 4.22 4.70
N ALA A 132 3.60 4.69 4.34
CA ALA A 132 2.86 4.22 3.18
C ALA A 132 2.46 5.41 2.31
N TYR A 133 2.79 5.37 1.03
CA TYR A 133 2.17 6.22 0.02
C TYR A 133 0.96 5.50 -0.54
N LEU A 134 -0.18 6.19 -0.59
CA LEU A 134 -1.41 5.69 -1.19
C LEU A 134 -1.75 6.59 -2.37
N SER A 135 -2.08 6.02 -3.52
CA SER A 135 -2.21 6.75 -4.79
C SER A 135 -3.61 7.27 -5.10
N ALA A 136 -4.56 7.21 -4.16
CA ALA A 136 -5.96 7.54 -4.40
C ALA A 136 -6.15 8.75 -5.34
N HIS A 137 -6.67 8.50 -6.54
CA HIS A 137 -6.98 9.51 -7.56
C HIS A 137 -5.79 10.34 -8.05
N ARG A 138 -4.56 9.85 -7.90
CA ARG A 138 -3.33 10.62 -8.15
C ARG A 138 -3.31 11.27 -9.53
N LYS A 139 -2.94 12.55 -9.59
CA LYS A 139 -2.90 13.40 -10.79
C LYS A 139 -4.24 13.61 -11.50
N SER A 140 -5.36 13.29 -10.85
CA SER A 140 -6.70 13.68 -11.31
C SER A 140 -7.17 14.98 -10.63
N SER A 141 -8.36 15.45 -10.97
CA SER A 141 -9.02 16.54 -10.24
C SER A 141 -9.44 16.18 -8.80
N CYS A 142 -9.42 14.89 -8.46
CA CYS A 142 -9.77 14.35 -7.15
C CYS A 142 -8.55 13.84 -6.36
N ASP A 143 -7.33 14.18 -6.77
CA ASP A 143 -6.08 13.69 -6.17
C ASP A 143 -6.10 13.78 -4.64
N SER A 144 -6.11 12.62 -4.01
CA SER A 144 -6.09 12.42 -2.57
C SER A 144 -4.87 11.59 -2.15
N SER A 145 -3.86 11.54 -3.02
CA SER A 145 -2.65 10.76 -2.80
C SER A 145 -1.77 11.40 -1.74
N ALA A 146 -1.22 10.59 -0.84
CA ALA A 146 -0.44 11.10 0.29
C ALA A 146 0.46 10.05 0.91
N TRP A 147 1.50 10.53 1.58
CA TRP A 147 2.32 9.74 2.49
C TRP A 147 1.72 9.76 3.90
N TYR A 148 1.62 8.59 4.50
CA TYR A 148 1.15 8.38 5.86
C TYR A 148 2.24 7.71 6.68
N SER A 149 2.58 8.28 7.83
CA SER A 149 3.46 7.61 8.78
C SER A 149 2.76 6.39 9.37
N TYR A 150 3.54 5.45 9.90
CA TYR A 150 3.01 4.26 10.58
C TYR A 150 1.97 4.58 11.66
N GLY A 151 2.06 5.75 12.31
CA GLY A 151 1.11 6.18 13.34
C GLY A 151 -0.24 6.67 12.81
N GLN A 152 -0.34 6.90 11.50
CA GLN A 152 -1.56 7.30 10.79
C GLN A 152 -2.20 6.13 10.03
N LEU A 153 -1.60 4.95 10.07
CA LEU A 153 -2.10 3.73 9.45
C LEU A 153 -2.86 2.89 10.48
N GLU A 154 -3.81 2.12 9.98
CA GLU A 154 -4.50 1.11 10.77
C GLU A 154 -3.89 -0.27 10.56
N TYR A 155 -4.03 -1.13 11.57
CA TYR A 155 -3.52 -2.50 11.57
C TYR A 155 -4.60 -3.40 12.17
N ASP A 156 -5.24 -4.22 11.34
CA ASP A 156 -6.20 -5.20 11.82
C ASP A 156 -5.49 -6.46 12.35
N THR A 157 -5.17 -6.43 13.65
CA THR A 157 -4.54 -7.55 14.35
C THR A 157 -5.54 -8.62 14.80
N ALA A 158 -6.85 -8.41 14.60
CA ALA A 158 -7.88 -9.37 14.96
C ALA A 158 -8.08 -10.41 13.84
N ILE A 159 -7.93 -9.99 12.58
CA ILE A 159 -8.01 -10.86 11.40
C ILE A 159 -6.81 -11.80 11.31
N ASP A 160 -5.61 -11.29 11.59
CA ASP A 160 -4.39 -12.08 11.53
C ASP A 160 -3.50 -11.77 12.72
N SER A 161 -3.38 -12.75 13.63
CA SER A 161 -2.57 -12.63 14.84
C SER A 161 -1.07 -12.56 14.57
N ARG A 162 -0.63 -12.82 13.33
CA ARG A 162 0.75 -12.61 12.91
C ARG A 162 1.01 -11.14 12.58
N ASN A 163 -0.03 -10.32 12.39
CA ASN A 163 0.13 -8.89 12.18
C ASN A 163 0.37 -8.17 13.50
N GLY A 164 1.26 -7.19 13.48
CA GLY A 164 1.55 -6.32 14.61
C GLY A 164 1.46 -4.85 14.20
N SER A 165 1.56 -3.97 15.20
CA SER A 165 1.71 -2.53 14.94
C SER A 165 3.01 -2.28 14.18
N ARG A 166 2.94 -1.62 13.01
CA ARG A 166 4.06 -1.49 12.05
C ARG A 166 4.39 -2.78 11.28
N GLY A 167 3.46 -3.73 11.22
CA GLY A 167 3.45 -4.83 10.25
C GLY A 167 2.87 -4.38 8.91
N TRP A 168 2.03 -5.20 8.28
CA TRP A 168 1.32 -4.78 7.06
C TRP A 168 0.11 -3.92 7.40
N PRO A 169 -0.15 -2.85 6.64
CA PRO A 169 -1.24 -1.95 6.93
C PRO A 169 -2.58 -2.53 6.48
N THR A 170 -3.63 -2.03 7.12
CA THR A 170 -5.00 -2.17 6.66
C THR A 170 -5.39 -0.92 5.89
N LEU A 171 -5.87 -1.10 4.67
CA LEU A 171 -6.26 -0.04 3.76
C LEU A 171 -7.73 -0.19 3.38
N TYR A 172 -8.36 0.93 3.05
CA TYR A 172 -9.78 1.03 2.73
C TYR A 172 -9.91 1.33 1.25
N VAL A 173 -10.63 0.47 0.55
CA VAL A 173 -10.81 0.54 -0.89
C VAL A 173 -12.16 1.17 -1.17
N ALA A 174 -12.16 2.30 -1.86
CA ALA A 174 -13.38 2.99 -2.24
C ALA A 174 -14.20 2.13 -3.20
N GLU A 175 -15.49 2.01 -2.89
CA GLU A 175 -16.49 1.25 -3.65
C GLU A 175 -16.39 1.58 -5.14
N ASP A 176 -16.13 0.55 -5.94
CA ASP A 176 -16.15 0.61 -7.40
C ASP A 176 -15.23 1.69 -7.99
N LYS A 177 -14.22 2.15 -7.26
CA LYS A 177 -13.18 3.09 -7.75
C LYS A 177 -11.78 2.61 -7.47
N HIS A 178 -11.66 1.69 -6.51
CA HIS A 178 -10.42 1.04 -6.07
C HIS A 178 -9.32 1.97 -5.52
N ALA A 179 -9.59 3.27 -5.38
CA ALA A 179 -8.75 4.20 -4.64
C ALA A 179 -8.56 3.72 -3.19
N THR A 180 -7.30 3.72 -2.74
CA THR A 180 -6.93 3.17 -1.42
C THR A 180 -6.62 4.24 -0.39
N TYR A 181 -7.16 4.06 0.82
CA TYR A 181 -7.10 5.04 1.90
C TYR A 181 -6.58 4.44 3.21
N ASN A 182 -5.95 5.27 4.04
CA ASN A 182 -5.32 4.84 5.29
C ASN A 182 -6.33 4.51 6.41
N ASN A 183 -7.51 5.11 6.37
CA ASN A 183 -8.60 4.87 7.31
C ASN A 183 -9.96 5.19 6.67
N LEU A 184 -11.03 4.73 7.33
CA LEU A 184 -12.41 4.89 6.86
C LEU A 184 -12.82 6.38 6.70
N SER A 185 -12.46 7.23 7.66
CA SER A 185 -12.82 8.65 7.64
C SER A 185 -12.17 9.40 6.48
N THR A 186 -10.93 9.05 6.13
CA THR A 186 -10.26 9.63 4.96
C THR A 186 -10.95 9.17 3.68
N CYS A 187 -11.31 7.89 3.58
CA CYS A 187 -12.02 7.36 2.42
C CYS A 187 -13.36 8.06 2.20
N ASP A 188 -14.24 8.12 3.22
CA ASP A 188 -15.57 8.74 3.10
C ASP A 188 -15.50 10.25 2.75
N SER A 189 -14.34 10.87 2.95
CA SER A 189 -14.07 12.27 2.58
C SER A 189 -13.38 12.41 1.22
N GLY A 190 -12.99 11.31 0.58
CA GLY A 190 -12.32 11.24 -0.72
C GLY A 190 -13.21 11.70 -1.87
N CYS A 191 -12.59 12.04 -3.01
CA CYS A 191 -13.20 12.60 -4.23
C CYS A 191 -14.62 13.18 -4.05
N LEU A 192 -14.70 14.42 -3.54
CA LEU A 192 -15.95 15.15 -3.32
C LEU A 192 -16.95 14.43 -2.38
N SER A 193 -16.46 13.66 -1.42
CA SER A 193 -17.24 12.81 -0.50
C SER A 193 -18.08 11.75 -1.22
N GLN A 194 -17.56 11.19 -2.32
CA GLN A 194 -18.21 10.14 -3.10
C GLN A 194 -17.46 8.82 -3.06
N ASP A 195 -16.39 8.74 -2.28
CA ASP A 195 -15.64 7.51 -2.09
C ASP A 195 -16.22 6.79 -0.88
N TYR A 196 -17.05 5.79 -1.13
CA TYR A 196 -17.72 5.06 -0.06
C TYR A 196 -16.82 3.91 0.38
N CYS A 197 -16.59 3.80 1.68
CA CYS A 197 -15.89 2.68 2.27
C CYS A 197 -16.69 2.08 3.43
N SER A 198 -16.43 0.81 3.72
CA SER A 198 -16.84 0.19 4.96
C SER A 198 -15.94 -0.99 5.32
N ARG A 199 -16.15 -1.57 6.51
CA ARG A 199 -15.46 -2.79 6.95
C ARG A 199 -16.34 -4.03 6.72
N THR A 200 -16.78 -4.23 5.48
CA THR A 200 -17.71 -5.32 5.16
C THR A 200 -16.97 -6.58 4.74
N THR A 201 -16.12 -6.46 3.71
CA THR A 201 -15.35 -7.58 3.17
C THR A 201 -13.87 -7.26 3.26
N TYR A 202 -13.08 -8.17 3.83
CA TYR A 202 -11.62 -8.02 3.82
C TYR A 202 -10.96 -9.03 2.89
N GLN A 203 -9.91 -8.59 2.21
CA GLN A 203 -9.05 -9.46 1.41
C GLN A 203 -7.62 -8.93 1.44
N TYR A 204 -6.63 -9.82 1.42
CA TYR A 204 -5.27 -9.38 1.10
C TYR A 204 -5.20 -8.91 -0.35
N LEU A 205 -4.25 -8.03 -0.66
CA LEU A 205 -4.03 -7.55 -2.03
C LEU A 205 -3.98 -8.72 -3.04
N ASP A 206 -3.16 -9.75 -2.81
CA ASP A 206 -3.26 -11.01 -3.57
C ASP A 206 -4.18 -12.01 -2.85
N THR A 207 -5.28 -12.35 -3.51
CA THR A 207 -6.30 -13.27 -2.99
C THR A 207 -5.92 -14.74 -3.16
N ALA A 208 -4.83 -15.05 -3.87
CA ALA A 208 -4.35 -16.42 -4.03
C ALA A 208 -4.17 -17.08 -2.65
N THR A 209 -4.72 -18.29 -2.50
CA THR A 209 -4.65 -19.04 -1.24
C THR A 209 -3.30 -19.75 -1.08
N THR A 210 -2.62 -20.00 -2.20
CA THR A 210 -1.26 -20.53 -2.27
C THR A 210 -0.46 -19.66 -3.24
N ASN A 211 0.85 -19.50 -3.00
CA ASN A 211 1.77 -18.82 -3.92
C ASN A 211 1.41 -17.36 -4.26
N ARG A 212 0.93 -16.60 -3.25
CA ARG A 212 0.70 -15.16 -3.39
C ARG A 212 1.96 -14.45 -3.88
N LEU A 213 1.81 -13.53 -4.82
CA LEU A 213 2.88 -12.73 -5.43
C LEU A 213 3.99 -13.56 -6.11
N VAL A 214 3.86 -14.88 -6.25
CA VAL A 214 4.85 -15.70 -6.97
C VAL A 214 4.84 -15.32 -8.45
N SER A 215 6.04 -15.08 -8.98
CA SER A 215 6.27 -14.60 -10.36
C SER A 215 5.54 -13.29 -10.66
N ARG A 216 5.47 -12.38 -9.67
CA ARG A 216 4.83 -11.05 -9.81
C ARG A 216 5.78 -9.87 -9.61
N ASN A 217 7.07 -10.13 -9.42
CA ASN A 217 8.07 -9.06 -9.40
C ASN A 217 8.24 -8.53 -10.82
N VAL A 218 8.05 -7.24 -11.03
CA VAL A 218 8.32 -6.59 -12.32
C VAL A 218 9.79 -6.17 -12.46
N GLY A 219 10.56 -6.22 -11.36
CA GLY A 219 11.93 -5.73 -11.25
C GLY A 219 12.00 -4.20 -11.20
N SER A 220 13.19 -3.68 -11.46
CA SER A 220 13.42 -2.25 -11.69
C SER A 220 12.97 -1.78 -13.09
N THR A 221 12.82 -0.47 -13.26
CA THR A 221 12.55 0.13 -14.58
C THR A 221 13.73 -0.03 -15.54
N THR A 222 14.94 -0.24 -15.00
CA THR A 222 16.17 -0.45 -15.79
C THR A 222 16.30 -1.88 -16.29
N VAL A 223 15.99 -2.86 -15.44
CA VAL A 223 16.03 -4.29 -15.79
C VAL A 223 14.72 -4.94 -15.38
N GLN A 224 13.87 -5.18 -16.37
CA GLN A 224 12.52 -5.68 -16.16
C GLN A 224 12.53 -7.21 -16.06
N LEU A 225 11.96 -7.75 -14.99
CA LEU A 225 11.73 -9.19 -14.85
C LEU A 225 10.43 -9.61 -15.55
N ILE A 226 9.42 -8.72 -15.51
CA ILE A 226 8.12 -8.91 -16.17
C ILE A 226 7.66 -7.58 -16.75
N ASN A 227 7.42 -7.55 -18.06
CA ASN A 227 6.91 -6.35 -18.75
C ASN A 227 5.39 -6.41 -19.02
N SER A 228 4.88 -7.58 -19.38
CA SER A 228 3.47 -7.77 -19.72
C SER A 228 2.99 -9.16 -19.34
N VAL A 229 1.70 -9.30 -19.05
CA VAL A 229 1.08 -10.58 -18.73
C VAL A 229 -0.21 -10.76 -19.52
N THR A 230 -0.44 -11.97 -20.00
CA THR A 230 -1.68 -12.36 -20.68
C THR A 230 -2.51 -13.28 -19.79
N LEU A 231 -3.77 -12.92 -19.56
CA LEU A 231 -4.75 -13.69 -18.80
C LEU A 231 -6.06 -13.73 -19.60
N ASN A 232 -6.63 -14.91 -19.82
CA ASN A 232 -7.88 -15.07 -20.57
C ASN A 232 -7.89 -14.37 -21.95
N SER A 233 -6.75 -14.42 -22.66
CA SER A 233 -6.50 -13.74 -23.95
C SER A 233 -6.45 -12.21 -23.88
N LYS A 234 -6.51 -11.64 -22.68
CA LYS A 234 -6.33 -10.22 -22.41
C LYS A 234 -4.90 -9.94 -22.00
N THR A 235 -4.27 -8.89 -22.52
CA THR A 235 -2.90 -8.52 -22.15
C THR A 235 -2.87 -7.22 -21.36
N GLU A 236 -2.18 -7.26 -20.24
CA GLU A 236 -1.81 -6.09 -19.43
C GLU A 236 -0.33 -5.78 -19.64
N ARG A 237 0.01 -4.53 -19.98
CA ARG A 237 1.38 -4.05 -20.17
C ARG A 237 1.78 -3.19 -18.98
N LEU A 238 2.58 -3.75 -18.09
CA LEU A 238 2.93 -3.14 -16.79
C LEU A 238 4.00 -2.06 -16.96
N LEU A 239 5.05 -2.37 -17.73
CA LEU A 239 6.25 -1.55 -17.86
C LEU A 239 6.46 -0.99 -19.28
N ASP A 240 5.41 -0.94 -20.10
CA ASP A 240 5.48 -0.19 -21.35
C ASP A 240 5.14 1.29 -21.11
N ASP A 241 5.67 2.18 -21.96
CA ASP A 241 5.24 3.60 -21.99
C ASP A 241 3.85 3.76 -22.66
N VAL A 242 3.18 2.64 -22.93
CA VAL A 242 1.80 2.60 -23.43
C VAL A 242 0.88 2.97 -22.27
N GLU A 243 -0.13 3.76 -22.59
CA GLU A 243 -1.17 4.20 -21.68
C GLU A 243 -1.86 3.01 -20.97
N PHE A 244 -2.18 3.17 -19.69
CA PHE A 244 -2.95 2.15 -18.97
C PHE A 244 -4.40 2.21 -19.44
N LYS A 245 -4.92 1.11 -19.96
CA LYS A 245 -6.33 1.00 -20.36
C LYS A 245 -6.96 -0.28 -19.82
N GLY A 246 -6.51 -0.71 -18.64
CA GLY A 246 -6.87 -1.99 -18.02
C GLY A 246 -6.50 -3.20 -18.89
N TRP A 247 -7.16 -4.33 -18.62
CA TRP A 247 -7.06 -5.54 -19.43
C TRP A 247 -7.78 -5.33 -20.77
N ASP A 248 -7.06 -5.40 -21.91
CA ASP A 248 -7.50 -5.28 -23.32
C ASP A 248 -7.30 -3.94 -24.08
N ASP A 249 -6.48 -2.99 -23.61
CA ASP A 249 -6.15 -1.79 -24.41
C ASP A 249 -7.42 -1.03 -24.90
N GLN A 250 -8.30 -0.67 -23.96
CA GLN A 250 -9.61 -0.06 -24.26
C GLN A 250 -9.49 1.35 -24.88
N TRP A 251 -9.38 1.42 -26.20
CA TRP A 251 -9.08 2.62 -26.99
C TRP A 251 -10.02 3.84 -26.84
N TYR A 252 -11.18 3.70 -26.18
CA TYR A 252 -12.25 4.70 -26.17
C TYR A 252 -12.42 5.43 -24.83
N ARG A 253 -11.62 5.12 -23.79
CA ARG A 253 -11.68 5.79 -22.48
C ARG A 253 -10.47 6.71 -22.25
N PRO A 254 -10.66 7.93 -21.72
CA PRO A 254 -9.59 8.87 -21.50
C PRO A 254 -8.66 8.45 -20.34
N ASN A 255 -7.44 8.95 -20.43
CA ASN A 255 -6.20 8.29 -20.07
C ASN A 255 -5.85 8.32 -18.58
N SER A 256 -5.41 7.18 -18.04
CA SER A 256 -4.59 7.12 -16.83
C SER A 256 -3.14 6.73 -17.18
N GLN A 257 -2.18 7.18 -16.37
CA GLN A 257 -0.75 6.96 -16.64
C GLN A 257 -0.35 5.51 -16.31
N GLY A 258 0.31 4.79 -17.22
CA GLY A 258 0.84 3.45 -16.96
C GLY A 258 1.68 3.33 -15.68
N TYR A 259 1.69 2.14 -15.06
CA TYR A 259 2.50 1.84 -13.87
C TYR A 259 3.98 2.18 -14.07
N ARG A 260 4.53 2.02 -15.29
CA ARG A 260 5.88 2.49 -15.64
C ARG A 260 6.14 3.94 -15.25
N ARG A 261 5.21 4.84 -15.56
CA ARG A 261 5.39 6.26 -15.25
C ARG A 261 5.36 6.49 -13.74
N HIS A 262 4.50 5.78 -13.02
CA HIS A 262 4.47 5.86 -11.56
C HIS A 262 5.77 5.31 -10.95
N LEU A 263 6.26 4.16 -11.40
CA LEU A 263 7.56 3.64 -10.97
C LEU A 263 8.70 4.66 -11.21
N ASN A 264 8.74 5.28 -12.40
CA ASN A 264 9.72 6.33 -12.72
C ASN A 264 9.59 7.55 -11.80
N ASP A 265 8.36 8.03 -11.54
CA ASP A 265 8.11 9.17 -10.64
C ASP A 265 8.69 8.93 -9.23
N PHE A 266 8.68 7.67 -8.78
CA PHE A 266 9.20 7.27 -7.48
C PHE A 266 10.63 6.73 -7.53
N GLY A 267 11.25 6.63 -8.71
CA GLY A 267 12.64 6.20 -8.90
C GLY A 267 12.88 4.71 -8.70
N PHE A 268 11.94 3.86 -9.13
CA PHE A 268 12.15 2.42 -9.32
C PHE A 268 12.79 2.14 -10.69
#